data_AF-A0A519T9T7-F1
#
_entry.id   AF-A0A519T9T7-F1
#
_cell.length_a   1.000
_cell.length_b   1.000
_cell.length_c   1.000
_cell.angle_alpha   90.00
_cell.angle_beta   90.00
_cell.angle_gamma   90.00
#
_symmetry.space_group_name_H-M   'P 1'
#
loop_
_entity.id
_entity.type
_entity.pdbx_description
1 polymer ?
#
loop_
_entity_poly.entity_id
_entity_poly.type
_entity_poly.pdbx_seq_one_letter_code
_entity_poly.pdbx_strand_id
1 'polypeptide(L)' 'SHTGQPSLDPVVFFKLMLVSRLENLVSDRRLVEHCSLRLDILYFLGYEVDEDLPWLFDH' A
#
# COMPACT_ATOMS: atom_id res chain seq x y z
N SER A 1 11.40 8.32 -23.70
CA SER A 1 11.16 8.98 -22.40
C SER A 1 9.86 8.44 -21.85
N HIS A 2 9.90 7.37 -21.05
CA HIS A 2 8.73 6.81 -20.37
C HIS A 2 8.83 7.16 -18.88
N THR A 3 8.80 8.46 -18.57
CA THR A 3 8.73 8.98 -17.21
C THR A 3 7.27 9.15 -16.85
N GLY A 4 6.63 8.05 -16.46
CA GLY A 4 5.26 8.05 -15.97
C GLY A 4 5.07 6.76 -15.21
N GLN A 5 5.47 6.74 -13.93
CA GLN A 5 5.06 5.65 -13.04
C GLN A 5 3.53 5.66 -12.98
N PRO A 6 2.87 4.48 -13.04
CA PRO A 6 1.41 4.42 -12.93
C PRO A 6 0.97 5.04 -11.61
N SER A 7 0.05 5.99 -11.69
CA SER A 7 -0.53 6.62 -10.50
C SER A 7 -1.27 5.57 -9.68
N LEU A 8 -0.95 5.48 -8.39
CA LEU A 8 -1.68 4.66 -7.43
C LEU A 8 -3.19 4.99 -7.49
N ASP A 9 -4.04 3.96 -7.52
CA ASP A 9 -5.49 4.15 -7.44
C ASP A 9 -5.82 4.98 -6.17
N PRO A 10 -6.55 6.10 -6.28
CA PRO A 10 -6.88 6.95 -5.13
C PRO A 10 -7.58 6.19 -4.00
N VAL A 11 -8.39 5.19 -4.31
CA VAL A 11 -9.09 4.37 -3.32
C VAL A 11 -8.08 3.56 -2.52
N VAL A 12 -7.10 2.93 -3.18
CA VAL A 12 -6.03 2.18 -2.51
C VAL A 12 -5.16 3.12 -1.66
N PHE A 13 -4.85 4.32 -2.17
CA PHE A 13 -4.14 5.35 -1.42
C PHE A 13 -4.84 5.70 -0.09
N PHE A 14 -6.15 5.99 -0.14
CA PHE A 14 -6.89 6.33 1.08
C PHE A 14 -6.99 5.16 2.06
N LYS A 15 -7.14 3.93 1.56
CA LYS A 15 -7.13 2.73 2.41
C LYS A 15 -5.76 2.55 3.10
N LEU A 16 -4.65 2.74 2.38
CA LEU A 16 -3.31 2.67 2.95
C LEU A 16 -3.08 3.75 4.02
N MET A 17 -3.54 4.99 3.77
CA MET A 17 -3.48 6.07 4.76
C MET A 17 -4.30 5.75 6.03
N LEU A 18 -5.46 5.12 5.87
CA LEU A 18 -6.28 4.67 7.00
C LEU A 18 -5.57 3.59 7.82
N VAL A 19 -5.01 2.56 7.16
CA VAL A 19 -4.24 1.49 7.81
C VAL A 19 -3.04 2.07 8.54
N SER A 20 -2.26 2.93 7.90
CA SER A 20 -1.13 3.65 8.52
C SER A 20 -1.55 4.37 9.80
N ARG A 21 -2.69 5.08 9.77
CA ARG A 21 -3.19 5.81 10.94
C ARG A 21 -3.65 4.88 12.07
N LEU A 22 -4.33 3.79 11.75
CA LEU A 22 -4.87 2.84 12.73
C LEU A 22 -3.77 1.99 13.37
N GLU A 23 -2.79 1.55 12.59
CA GLU A 23 -1.64 0.75 13.04
C GLU A 23 -0.48 1.63 13.57
N ASN A 24 -0.66 2.96 13.55
CA ASN A 24 0.34 3.95 13.99
C ASN A 24 1.70 3.80 13.27
N LEU A 25 1.66 3.50 11.96
CA LEU A 25 2.83 3.33 11.10
C LEU A 25 3.06 4.60 10.28
N VAL A 26 4.26 5.19 10.39
CA VAL A 26 4.60 6.45 9.71
C VAL A 26 5.51 6.25 8.48
N SER A 27 6.10 5.05 8.35
CA SER A 27 7.02 4.73 7.27
C SER A 27 6.31 3.89 6.22
N ASP A 28 6.39 4.32 4.96
CA ASP A 28 5.77 3.59 3.84
C ASP A 28 6.34 2.20 3.69
N ARG A 29 7.66 2.05 3.84
CA ARG A 29 8.29 0.73 3.85
C ARG A 29 7.71 -0.18 4.92
N ARG A 30 7.57 0.32 6.15
CA ARG A 30 6.97 -0.46 7.25
C ARG A 30 5.50 -0.74 7.00
N LEU A 31 4.78 0.18 6.38
CA LEU A 31 3.38 0.00 5.99
C LEU A 31 3.24 -1.13 4.97
N VAL A 32 4.01 -1.09 3.88
CA VAL A 32 4.02 -2.12 2.84
C VAL A 32 4.38 -3.49 3.44
N GLU A 33 5.49 -3.57 4.19
CA GLU A 33 5.90 -4.82 4.86
C GLU A 33 4.82 -5.34 5.82
N HIS A 34 4.17 -4.46 6.59
CA HIS A 34 3.09 -4.84 7.51
C HIS A 34 1.84 -5.33 6.77
N CYS A 35 1.42 -4.62 5.73
CA CYS A 35 0.25 -4.97 4.92
C CYS A 35 0.46 -6.32 4.20
N SER A 36 1.64 -6.56 3.61
CA SER A 36 1.96 -7.81 2.90
C SER A 36 1.93 -9.06 3.78
N LEU A 37 2.09 -8.92 5.10
CA LEU A 37 2.05 -10.05 6.04
C LEU A 37 0.65 -10.32 6.61
N ARG A 38 -0.32 -9.44 6.32
CA ARG A 38 -1.65 -9.44 6.93
C ARG A 38 -2.74 -9.67 5.89
N LEU A 39 -3.22 -10.90 5.83
CA LEU A 39 -4.26 -11.33 4.89
C LEU A 39 -5.56 -10.51 5.01
N ASP A 40 -5.90 -10.08 6.22
CA ASP A 40 -7.04 -9.21 6.49
C ASP A 40 -6.88 -7.82 5.86
N ILE A 41 -5.67 -7.28 5.89
CA ILE A 41 -5.33 -6.00 5.26
C ILE A 41 -5.26 -6.14 3.74
N LEU A 42 -4.63 -7.20 3.21
CA LEU A 42 -4.60 -7.48 1.78
C LEU A 42 -6.02 -7.57 1.20
N TYR A 43 -6.91 -8.32 1.87
CA TYR A 43 -8.32 -8.41 1.50
C TYR A 43 -9.01 -7.04 1.51
N PHE A 44 -8.76 -6.20 2.52
CA PHE A 44 -9.31 -4.86 2.59
C PHE A 44 -8.81 -3.95 1.44
N LEU A 45 -7.52 -4.05 1.11
CA LEU A 45 -6.90 -3.31 0.01
C LEU A 45 -7.38 -3.83 -1.36
N GLY A 46 -7.75 -5.10 -1.46
CA GLY A 46 -8.15 -5.77 -2.69
C GLY A 46 -6.99 -6.46 -3.41
N TYR A 47 -5.96 -6.86 -2.67
CA TYR A 47 -4.73 -7.50 -3.19
C TYR A 47 -4.72 -8.99 -2.87
N GLU A 48 -4.12 -9.77 -3.77
CA GLU A 48 -3.83 -11.19 -3.54
C GLU A 48 -2.51 -11.37 -2.76
N VAL A 49 -2.24 -12.58 -2.27
CA VAL A 49 -1.07 -12.87 -1.41
C VAL A 49 0.25 -12.81 -2.19
N ASP A 50 0.17 -13.05 -3.49
CA ASP A 50 1.25 -13.04 -4.46
C ASP A 50 1.34 -11.72 -5.24
N GLU A 51 0.51 -10.72 -4.90
CA GLU A 51 0.54 -9.40 -5.53
C GLU A 51 1.40 -8.42 -4.72
N ASP A 52 2.31 -7.73 -5.40
CA ASP A 52 3.14 -6.71 -4.78
C ASP A 52 2.33 -5.44 -4.49
N LEU A 53 2.41 -4.96 -3.25
CA LEU A 53 1.81 -3.69 -2.87
C LEU A 53 2.58 -2.51 -3.48
N PRO A 54 1.87 -1.45 -3.90
CA PRO A 54 2.49 -0.28 -4.50
C PRO A 54 3.22 0.56 -3.46
N TRP A 55 4.38 1.06 -3.85
CA TRP A 55 5.16 2.00 -3.06
C TRP A 55 4.55 3.40 -3.17
N LEU A 56 4.15 3.99 -2.04
CA LEU A 56 3.50 5.31 -1.97
C LEU A 56 4.37 6.47 -2.49
N PHE A 57 5.70 6.34 -2.39
CA PHE A 57 6.67 7.40 -2.72
C PHE A 57 7.90 6.88 -3.46
N ASP A 58 7.74 5.92 -4.35
CA ASP A 58 8.84 5.60 -5.27
C ASP A 58 9.12 6.83 -6.15
N HIS A 59 10.38 7.26 -6.19
CA HIS A 59 10.94 8.26 -7.09
C HIS A 59 12.03 7.58 -7.91
#